data_AF-A0A179U9A2-F1
#
_entry.id   AF-A0A179U9A2-F1
#
_cell.length_a   1.000
_cell.length_b   1.000
_cell.length_c   1.000
_cell.angle_alpha   90.00
_cell.angle_beta   90.00
_cell.angle_gamma   90.00
#
_symmetry.space_group_name_H-M   'P 1'
#
loop_
_entity.id
_entity.type
_entity.pdbx_description
1 polymer ?
#
loop_
_entity_poly.entity_id
_entity_poly.type
_entity_poly.pdbx_seq_one_letter_code
_entity_poly.pdbx_strand_id
1 'polypeptide(L)' 'MSTDEPPTVIEDHDLNCLESIVLNDRDIKNITSVAHVLAMVEGTHVTYKHMEFAAKSNDKRKACTHRAGT' A
#
# COMPACT_ATOMS: atom_id res chain seq x y z
N MET A 1 -10.52 -3.82 -27.11
CA MET A 1 -9.40 -4.52 -26.44
C MET A 1 -9.72 -4.51 -24.97
N SER A 2 -10.17 -5.64 -24.43
CA SER A 2 -10.42 -5.79 -23.00
C SER A 2 -9.15 -6.37 -22.39
N THR A 3 -8.51 -5.62 -21.51
CA THR A 3 -7.38 -6.11 -20.71
C THR A 3 -7.97 -6.99 -19.61
N ASP A 4 -8.07 -8.30 -19.90
CA ASP A 4 -8.20 -9.34 -18.88
C ASP A 4 -6.86 -9.44 -18.14
N GLU A 5 -6.58 -8.47 -17.26
CA GLU A 5 -5.47 -8.60 -16.33
C GLU A 5 -5.79 -9.75 -15.37
N PRO A 6 -4.91 -10.75 -15.22
CA PRO A 6 -5.15 -11.85 -14.30
C PRO A 6 -5.31 -11.28 -12.88
N PRO A 7 -6.21 -11.86 -12.06
CA PRO A 7 -6.38 -11.40 -10.69
C PRO A 7 -5.04 -11.51 -9.97
N THR A 8 -4.49 -10.35 -9.56
CA THR A 8 -3.29 -10.25 -8.74
C THR A 8 -3.47 -11.19 -7.55
N VAL A 9 -2.74 -12.32 -7.57
CA VAL A 9 -2.74 -13.28 -6.48
C VAL A 9 -1.94 -12.64 -5.35
N ILE A 10 -2.65 -12.05 -4.39
CA ILE A 10 -2.07 -11.58 -3.15
C ILE A 10 -1.92 -12.83 -2.28
N GLU A 11 -0.68 -13.23 -1.97
CA GLU A 11 -0.41 -14.38 -1.11
C GLU A 11 -0.83 -14.07 0.34
N ASP A 12 -1.40 -15.05 1.04
CA ASP A 12 -1.87 -14.89 2.43
C ASP A 12 -0.75 -14.42 3.39
N HIS A 13 0.50 -14.75 3.06
CA HIS A 13 1.67 -14.29 3.80
C HIS A 13 1.84 -12.76 3.73
N ASP A 14 1.54 -12.14 2.58
CA ASP A 14 1.59 -10.69 2.40
C ASP A 14 0.46 -9.98 3.17
N LEU A 15 -0.68 -10.64 3.33
CA LEU A 15 -1.80 -10.15 4.14
C LEU A 15 -1.47 -10.18 5.65
N ASN A 16 -0.77 -11.22 6.10
CA ASN A 16 -0.38 -11.38 7.51
C ASN A 16 0.57 -10.26 8.00
N CYS A 17 1.47 -9.77 7.14
CA CYS A 17 2.33 -8.64 7.49
C CYS A 17 1.56 -7.31 7.64
N LEU A 18 0.41 -7.16 6.98
CA LEU A 18 -0.46 -5.98 7.09
C LEU A 18 -1.32 -6.02 8.37
N GLU A 19 -1.68 -7.20 8.86
CA GLU A 19 -2.48 -7.38 10.09
C GLU A 19 -1.72 -6.90 11.35
N SER A 20 -0.39 -6.96 11.32
CA SER A 20 0.50 -6.42 12.37
C SER A 20 0.44 -4.89 12.51
N ILE A 21 -0.13 -4.17 11.55
CA ILE A 21 -0.23 -2.71 11.57
C ILE A 21 -1.68 -2.35 11.87
N VAL A 22 -1.93 -1.51 12.88
CA VAL A 22 -3.28 -1.01 13.17
C VAL A 22 -3.69 -0.04 12.05
N LEU A 23 -4.23 -0.60 10.96
CA LEU A 23 -4.68 0.11 9.77
C LEU A 23 -6.20 0.27 9.85
N ASN A 24 -6.70 1.48 9.62
CA ASN A 24 -8.13 1.69 9.38
C ASN A 24 -8.43 1.59 7.87
N ASP A 25 -9.72 1.53 7.51
CA ASP A 25 -10.17 1.43 6.11
C ASP A 25 -9.58 2.49 5.18
N ARG A 26 -9.29 3.69 5.72
CA ARG A 26 -8.66 4.78 4.96
C ARG A 26 -7.18 4.52 4.72
N ASP A 27 -6.47 3.99 5.71
CA ASP A 27 -5.06 3.62 5.58
C ASP A 27 -4.89 2.49 4.58
N ILE A 28 -5.75 1.47 4.61
CA ILE A 28 -5.74 0.36 3.63
C ILE A 28 -5.92 0.90 2.22
N LYS A 29 -6.97 1.71 1.97
CA LYS A 29 -7.22 2.31 0.65
C LYS A 29 -6.04 3.15 0.16
N ASN A 30 -5.43 3.92 1.05
CA ASN A 30 -4.30 4.76 0.69
C ASN A 30 -3.05 3.93 0.34
N ILE A 31 -2.75 2.89 1.13
CA ILE A 31 -1.62 1.98 0.88
C ILE A 31 -1.80 1.26 -0.45
N THR A 32 -2.98 0.69 -0.70
CA THR A 32 -3.26 -0.01 -1.97
C THR A 32 -3.13 0.94 -3.15
N SER A 33 -3.68 2.16 -3.06
CA SER A 33 -3.59 3.16 -4.14
C SER A 33 -2.14 3.54 -4.45
N VAL A 34 -1.33 3.85 -3.42
CA VAL A 34 0.09 4.21 -3.59
C VAL A 34 0.89 3.04 -4.14
N ALA A 35 0.70 1.83 -3.62
CA ALA A 35 1.39 0.64 -4.10
C ALA A 35 1.07 0.35 -5.58
N HIS A 36 -0.18 0.55 -5.99
CA HIS A 36 -0.60 0.39 -7.38
C HIS A 36 0.09 1.38 -8.32
N VAL A 37 0.16 2.66 -7.92
CA VAL A 37 0.87 3.69 -8.70
C VAL A 37 2.36 3.38 -8.81
N LEU A 38 3.00 2.91 -7.72
CA LEU A 38 4.41 2.52 -7.76
C LEU A 38 4.66 1.37 -8.75
N ALA A 39 3.82 0.34 -8.71
CA ALA A 39 3.91 -0.79 -9.62
C ALA A 39 3.70 -0.37 -11.09
N MET A 40 2.74 0.51 -11.34
CA MET A 40 2.50 1.08 -12.68
C MET A 40 3.70 1.86 -13.22
N VAL A 41 4.37 2.66 -12.37
CA VAL A 41 5.58 3.40 -12.76
C VAL A 41 6.75 2.45 -13.06
N GLU A 42 6.85 1.34 -12.31
CA GLU A 42 7.87 0.32 -12.53
C GLU A 42 7.52 -0.65 -13.69
N GLY A 43 6.29 -0.59 -14.23
CA GLY A 43 5.81 -1.51 -15.25
C GLY A 43 5.71 -2.96 -14.76
N THR A 44 5.51 -3.14 -13.45
CA THR A 44 5.45 -4.44 -12.78
C THR A 44 4.10 -4.64 -12.11
N HIS A 45 3.82 -5.87 -11.68
CA HIS A 45 2.68 -6.12 -10.80
C HIS A 45 2.95 -5.56 -9.39
N VAL A 46 1.89 -5.33 -8.63
CA VAL A 46 2.02 -4.97 -7.21
C VAL A 46 2.76 -6.09 -6.48
N THR A 47 3.78 -5.74 -5.70
CA THR A 47 4.59 -6.67 -4.91
C THR A 47 4.61 -6.21 -3.47
N TYR A 48 5.04 -7.09 -2.56
CA TYR A 48 5.28 -6.74 -1.16
C TYR A 48 6.13 -5.47 -0.99
N LYS A 49 7.16 -5.29 -1.82
CA LYS A 49 8.03 -4.10 -1.78
C LYS A 49 7.24 -2.81 -1.99
N HIS A 50 6.30 -2.79 -2.94
CA HIS A 50 5.43 -1.62 -3.19
C HIS A 50 4.52 -1.33 -1.99
N MET A 51 3.95 -2.37 -1.38
CA MET A 51 3.11 -2.25 -0.19
C MET A 51 3.90 -1.76 1.04
N GLU A 52 5.11 -2.28 1.25
CA GLU A 52 6.00 -1.88 2.34
C GLU A 52 6.43 -0.40 2.21
N PHE A 53 6.76 0.06 1.00
CA PHE A 53 7.06 1.47 0.74
C PHE A 53 5.85 2.39 0.96
N ALA A 54 4.67 1.95 0.54
CA ALA A 54 3.42 2.68 0.74
C ALA A 54 3.06 2.79 2.23
N ALA A 55 3.19 1.70 3.00
CA ALA A 55 2.98 1.68 4.44
C ALA A 55 3.96 2.60 5.18
N LYS A 56 5.27 2.51 4.89
CA LYS A 56 6.31 3.39 5.47
C LYS A 56 6.05 4.87 5.18
N SER A 57 5.57 5.19 3.98
CA SER A 57 5.20 6.57 3.61
C SER A 57 3.94 7.04 4.33
N ASN A 58 2.98 6.15 4.56
CA ASN A 58 1.77 6.44 5.33
C ASN A 58 2.07 6.75 6.80
N ASP A 59 3.03 6.04 7.40
CA ASP A 59 3.49 6.29 8.77
C ASP A 59 4.24 7.62 8.92
N LYS A 60 5.10 7.98 7.94
CA LYS A 60 5.73 9.31 7.91
C LYS A 60 4.70 10.44 7.85
N ARG A 61 3.61 10.23 7.09
CA ARG A 61 2.49 11.19 7.05
C ARG A 61 1.83 11.33 8.42
N LYS A 62 1.57 10.22 9.13
CA LYS A 62 1.03 10.23 10.50
C LYS A 62 1.96 10.95 11.49
N ALA A 63 3.27 10.77 11.35
CA ALA A 63 4.28 11.44 12.17
C ALA A 63 4.33 12.95 11.91
N CYS A 64 4.24 13.40 10.65
CA CYS A 64 4.20 14.83 10.32
C CYS A 64 2.89 15.51 10.75
N THR A 65 1.75 14.81 10.76
CA THR A 65 0.46 15.39 11.18
C THR A 65 0.36 15.66 12.69
N HIS A 66 1.23 15.08 13.52
CA HIS A 66 1.30 15.42 14.95
C HIS A 66 2.06 16.72 15.25
N ARG A 67 2.78 17.29 14.28
CA ARG A 67 3.62 18.49 14.49
C ARG A 67 2.91 19.81 14.19
N ALA A 68 1.70 19.76 13.62
CA ALA A 68 0.96 20.95 13.18
C ALA A 68 -0.21 21.32 14.13
N GLY A 69 -0.04 21.12 15.44
CA GLY A 69 -1.04 21.44 16.45
C GLY A 69 -0.41 21.94 17.75
N THR A 70 -0.02 23.21 17.78
CA THR A 70 0.08 24.07 18.98
C THR A 70 -0.21 25.50 18.56
#